data_AF-A0A165WHZ2-F1
#
_entry.id   AF-A0A165WHZ2-F1
#
_cell.length_a   1.000
_cell.length_b   1.000
_cell.length_c   1.000
_cell.angle_alpha   90.00
_cell.angle_beta   90.00
_cell.angle_gamma   90.00
#
_symmetry.space_group_name_H-M   'P 1'
#
loop_
_entity.id
_entity.type
_entity.pdbx_description
1 polymer ?
#
loop_
_entity_poly.entity_id
_entity_poly.type
_entity_poly.pdbx_seq_one_letter_code
_entity_poly.pdbx_strand_id
1 'polypeptide(L)'
;MHKDQAFTPIEIWTGLHVELENWRLKCSHVNEDLHPLRDTENSVYLKELQAFPARKWALIGDGAGWTPVSAMALSWCEGTTWKGVLKAWEAINNLDLESDVTSLSAQMTNPKLLPNPDLLTVLKLGQSPGGAWVLLSALRLHDKPVRFDETQVSRNSVHSVHSVLWPLIEQ
;
A
#
# COMPACT_ATOMS: atom_id res chain seq x y z
N MET A 1 -15.23 -12.28 27.26
CA MET A 1 -15.40 -13.22 26.13
C MET A 1 -16.00 -12.41 24.99
N HIS A 2 -15.15 -11.72 24.21
CA HIS A 2 -15.62 -11.00 23.03
C HIS A 2 -15.98 -12.07 21.99
N LYS A 3 -17.22 -12.05 21.50
CA LYS A 3 -17.59 -12.84 20.33
C LYS A 3 -16.71 -12.38 19.17
N ASP A 4 -16.09 -13.32 18.48
CA ASP A 4 -15.45 -13.07 17.18
C ASP A 4 -16.52 -12.52 16.23
N GLN A 5 -16.57 -11.20 16.10
CA GLN A 5 -17.47 -10.54 15.16
C GLN A 5 -16.85 -10.70 13.78
N ALA A 6 -17.39 -11.61 12.97
CA ALA A 6 -17.02 -11.72 11.58
C ALA A 6 -17.53 -10.48 10.84
N PHE A 7 -16.60 -9.67 10.31
CA PHE A 7 -16.94 -8.51 9.49
C PHE A 7 -17.33 -8.95 8.08
N THR A 8 -18.38 -8.34 7.54
CA THR A 8 -18.68 -8.46 6.11
C THR A 8 -17.63 -7.71 5.28
N PRO A 9 -17.43 -8.08 4.00
CA PRO A 9 -16.47 -7.39 3.15
C PRO A 9 -16.74 -5.89 2.98
N ILE A 10 -18.02 -5.49 3.03
CA ILE A 10 -18.42 -4.08 2.95
C ILE A 10 -18.09 -3.34 4.26
N GLU A 11 -18.28 -3.97 5.42
CA GLU A 11 -17.86 -3.37 6.69
C GLU A 11 -16.34 -3.17 6.74
N ILE A 12 -15.56 -4.16 6.26
CA ILE A 12 -14.10 -4.03 6.13
C ILE A 12 -13.74 -2.88 5.18
N TRP A 13 -14.39 -2.83 4.01
CA TRP A 13 -14.16 -1.78 3.02
C TRP A 13 -14.42 -0.40 3.62
N THR A 14 -15.61 -0.16 4.16
CA THR A 14 -15.99 1.12 4.74
C THR A 14 -15.13 1.46 5.95
N GLY A 15 -14.88 0.50 6.83
CA GLY A 15 -14.03 0.67 8.02
C GLY A 15 -12.64 1.14 7.66
N LEU A 16 -11.95 0.45 6.76
CA LEU A 16 -10.61 0.87 6.32
C LEU A 16 -10.59 2.28 5.70
N HIS A 17 -11.59 2.64 4.90
CA HIS A 17 -11.64 4.00 4.34
C HIS A 17 -11.80 5.05 5.44
N VAL A 18 -12.71 4.82 6.40
CA VAL A 18 -12.93 5.74 7.52
C VAL A 18 -11.67 5.86 8.40
N GLU A 19 -11.00 4.75 8.70
CA GLU A 19 -9.80 4.75 9.55
C GLU A 19 -8.62 5.49 8.89
N LEU A 20 -8.41 5.30 7.58
CA LEU A 20 -7.32 5.94 6.86
C LEU A 20 -7.59 7.44 6.63
N GLU A 21 -8.82 7.84 6.32
CA GLU A 21 -9.21 9.26 6.20
C GLU A 21 -9.03 10.02 7.53
N ASN A 22 -9.30 9.35 8.65
CA ASN A 22 -9.15 9.94 9.98
C ASN A 22 -7.74 9.80 10.57
N TRP A 23 -6.78 9.21 9.84
CA TRP A 23 -5.44 8.92 10.36
C TRP A 23 -4.74 10.17 10.92
N ARG A 24 -4.83 11.30 10.21
CA ARG A 24 -4.23 12.57 10.65
C ARG A 24 -4.73 13.04 12.02
N LEU A 25 -5.99 12.76 12.35
CA LEU A 25 -6.58 13.12 13.64
C LEU A 25 -6.01 12.23 14.76
N LYS A 26 -5.65 10.98 14.46
CA LYS A 26 -4.99 10.08 15.42
C LYS A 26 -3.57 10.54 15.70
N CYS A 27 -2.83 10.93 14.66
CA CYS A 27 -1.45 11.42 14.78
C CYS A 27 -1.35 12.76 15.52
N SER A 28 -2.34 13.64 15.43
CA SER A 28 -2.30 14.94 16.13
C SER A 28 -2.46 14.86 17.65
N HIS A 29 -2.83 13.69 18.19
CA HIS A 29 -3.19 13.52 19.60
C HIS A 29 -2.29 12.55 20.39
N VAL A 30 -1.30 11.89 19.76
CA VAL A 30 -0.48 10.83 20.38
C VAL A 30 1.01 10.90 19.95
N ASN A 31 1.91 10.43 20.83
CA ASN A 31 3.37 10.24 20.66
C ASN A 31 3.83 9.78 19.26
N GLU A 32 5.08 10.11 18.93
CA GLU A 32 5.79 9.86 17.66
C GLU A 32 5.85 8.38 17.18
N ASP A 33 5.41 7.41 17.98
CA ASP A 33 5.50 5.96 17.72
C ASP A 33 4.25 5.34 17.04
N LEU A 34 3.29 6.15 16.57
CA LEU A 34 2.05 5.64 15.98
C LEU A 34 2.31 5.03 14.59
N HIS A 35 2.33 3.69 14.52
CA HIS A 35 2.52 2.95 13.29
C HIS A 35 1.17 2.43 12.75
N PRO A 36 0.79 2.68 11.48
CA PRO A 36 -0.55 2.38 10.97
C PRO A 36 -0.93 0.90 10.95
N LEU A 37 0.05 0.00 10.75
CA LEU A 37 -0.16 -1.44 10.89
C LEU A 37 -0.24 -1.93 12.34
N ARG A 38 0.09 -1.09 13.34
CA ARG A 38 -0.02 -1.39 14.77
C ARG A 38 -1.26 -0.74 15.40
N ASP A 39 -1.95 0.14 14.66
CA ASP A 39 -3.24 0.68 15.07
C ASP A 39 -4.27 -0.46 15.18
N THR A 40 -4.98 -0.48 16.30
CA THR A 40 -5.89 -1.59 16.65
C THR A 40 -6.95 -1.77 15.58
N GLU A 41 -7.62 -0.70 15.16
CA GLU A 41 -8.74 -0.75 14.20
C GLU A 41 -8.27 -1.24 12.84
N ASN A 42 -7.19 -0.65 12.30
CA ASN A 42 -6.57 -1.13 11.07
C ASN A 42 -6.18 -2.61 11.17
N SER A 43 -5.55 -3.01 12.28
CA SER A 43 -5.05 -4.38 12.44
C SER A 43 -6.15 -5.43 12.46
N VAL A 44 -7.35 -5.09 12.95
CA VAL A 44 -8.51 -5.97 12.96
C VAL A 44 -8.97 -6.23 11.52
N TYR A 45 -9.21 -5.17 10.75
CA TYR A 45 -9.63 -5.31 9.35
C TYR A 45 -8.60 -6.04 8.48
N LEU A 46 -7.32 -5.71 8.63
CA LEU A 46 -6.25 -6.35 7.86
C LEU A 46 -6.05 -7.83 8.21
N LYS A 47 -6.38 -8.26 9.44
CA LYS A 47 -6.36 -9.68 9.83
C LYS A 47 -7.50 -10.45 9.19
N GLU A 48 -8.72 -9.90 9.18
CA GLU A 48 -9.88 -10.52 8.53
C GLU A 48 -9.64 -10.73 7.04
N LEU A 49 -8.99 -9.76 6.38
CA LEU A 49 -8.64 -9.88 4.96
C LEU A 49 -7.72 -11.08 4.66
N GLN A 50 -6.88 -11.52 5.60
CA GLN A 50 -5.97 -12.66 5.36
C GLN A 50 -6.69 -13.97 5.05
N ALA A 51 -7.94 -14.12 5.50
CA ALA A 51 -8.79 -15.26 5.19
C ALA A 51 -9.79 -14.98 4.05
N PHE A 52 -9.85 -13.74 3.55
CA PHE A 52 -10.79 -13.35 2.50
C PHE A 52 -10.19 -13.58 1.11
N PRO A 53 -10.87 -14.30 0.19
CA PRO A 53 -10.30 -14.61 -1.13
C PRO A 53 -10.05 -13.36 -1.98
N ALA A 54 -8.81 -13.17 -2.44
CA ALA A 54 -8.40 -12.02 -3.26
C ALA A 54 -9.27 -11.85 -4.52
N ARG A 55 -9.69 -12.96 -5.15
CA ARG A 55 -10.58 -12.92 -6.32
C ARG A 55 -11.94 -12.29 -5.99
N LYS A 56 -12.50 -12.54 -4.80
CA LYS A 56 -13.78 -11.95 -4.39
C LYS A 56 -13.61 -10.47 -4.06
N TRP A 57 -12.49 -10.09 -3.44
CA TRP A 57 -12.18 -8.68 -3.18
C TRP A 57 -12.02 -7.89 -4.47
N ALA A 58 -11.36 -8.49 -5.47
CA ALA A 58 -11.23 -7.89 -6.79
C ALA A 58 -12.59 -7.59 -7.45
N LEU A 59 -13.59 -8.47 -7.31
CA LEU A 59 -14.94 -8.20 -7.81
C LEU A 59 -15.59 -6.99 -7.12
N ILE A 60 -15.29 -6.77 -5.84
CA ILE A 60 -15.77 -5.58 -5.11
C ILE A 60 -15.08 -4.34 -5.68
N GLY A 61 -13.76 -4.37 -5.85
CA GLY A 61 -13.02 -3.25 -6.46
C GLY A 61 -13.48 -2.92 -7.88
N ASP A 62 -13.72 -3.93 -8.71
CA ASP A 62 -14.22 -3.75 -10.07
C ASP A 62 -15.65 -3.19 -10.11
N GLY A 63 -16.48 -3.51 -9.11
CA GLY A 63 -17.87 -3.06 -9.03
C GLY A 63 -18.09 -1.72 -8.34
N ALA A 64 -17.35 -1.46 -7.25
CA ALA A 64 -17.45 -0.24 -6.44
C ALA A 64 -16.49 0.87 -6.91
N GLY A 65 -15.48 0.50 -7.70
CA GLY A 65 -14.38 1.38 -8.11
C GLY A 65 -13.14 1.16 -7.25
N TRP A 66 -11.98 1.05 -7.91
CA TRP A 66 -10.70 0.92 -7.24
C TRP A 66 -10.27 2.25 -6.61
N THR A 67 -9.86 2.15 -5.34
CA THR A 67 -9.27 3.23 -4.52
C THR A 67 -7.91 2.77 -3.97
N PRO A 68 -7.04 3.70 -3.52
CA PRO A 68 -5.79 3.34 -2.85
C PRO A 68 -5.99 2.36 -1.68
N VAL A 69 -7.01 2.60 -0.86
CA VAL A 69 -7.36 1.78 0.30
C VAL A 69 -7.73 0.36 -0.13
N SER A 70 -8.57 0.22 -1.16
CA SER A 70 -9.01 -1.09 -1.65
C SER A 70 -7.91 -1.88 -2.37
N ALA A 71 -7.00 -1.19 -3.08
CA ALA A 71 -5.83 -1.80 -3.71
C ALA A 71 -4.82 -2.28 -2.65
N MET A 72 -4.61 -1.49 -1.59
CA MET A 72 -3.86 -1.92 -0.41
C MET A 72 -4.52 -3.12 0.26
N ALA A 73 -5.83 -3.10 0.50
CA ALA A 73 -6.57 -4.21 1.12
C ALA A 73 -6.45 -5.52 0.31
N LEU A 74 -6.43 -5.43 -1.03
CA LEU A 74 -6.19 -6.59 -1.90
C LEU A 74 -4.84 -7.28 -1.59
N SER A 75 -3.82 -6.53 -1.18
CA SER A 75 -2.51 -7.08 -0.81
C SER A 75 -2.55 -7.94 0.46
N TRP A 76 -3.59 -7.79 1.28
CA TRP A 76 -3.82 -8.56 2.50
C TRP A 76 -4.70 -9.79 2.27
N CYS A 77 -5.35 -9.90 1.11
CA CYS A 77 -6.27 -10.98 0.80
C CYS A 77 -5.58 -12.33 0.55
N GLU A 78 -6.29 -13.42 0.85
CA GLU A 78 -5.83 -14.79 0.59
C GLU A 78 -5.58 -15.03 -0.90
N GLY A 79 -4.43 -15.61 -1.24
CA GLY A 79 -4.07 -15.97 -2.62
C GLY A 79 -3.77 -14.77 -3.52
N THR A 80 -3.59 -13.58 -2.94
CA THR A 80 -3.17 -12.39 -3.70
C THR A 80 -1.75 -12.53 -4.24
N THR A 81 -1.45 -11.76 -5.28
CA THR A 81 -0.10 -11.68 -5.88
C THR A 81 0.24 -10.21 -6.09
N TRP A 82 1.54 -9.89 -6.11
CA TRP A 82 1.99 -8.53 -6.41
C TRP A 82 1.43 -8.02 -7.75
N LYS A 83 1.38 -8.87 -8.78
CA LYS A 83 0.78 -8.51 -10.08
C LYS A 83 -0.71 -8.14 -9.96
N GLY A 84 -1.45 -8.80 -9.07
CA GLY A 84 -2.86 -8.46 -8.80
C GLY A 84 -3.01 -7.12 -8.10
N VAL A 85 -2.17 -6.87 -7.09
CA VAL A 85 -2.12 -5.59 -6.37
C VAL A 85 -1.75 -4.45 -7.30
N LEU A 86 -0.71 -4.61 -8.13
CA LEU A 86 -0.28 -3.61 -9.09
C LEU A 86 -1.41 -3.26 -10.08
N LYS A 87 -2.10 -4.26 -10.61
CA LYS A 87 -3.27 -4.03 -11.49
C LYS A 87 -4.38 -3.25 -10.81
N ALA A 88 -4.63 -3.51 -9.52
CA ALA A 88 -5.64 -2.76 -8.76
C ALA A 88 -5.23 -1.29 -8.61
N TRP A 89 -3.96 -1.01 -8.33
CA TRP A 89 -3.42 0.36 -8.31
C TRP A 89 -3.50 1.06 -9.67
N GLU A 90 -3.18 0.35 -10.76
CA GLU A 90 -3.26 0.87 -12.12
C GLU A 90 -4.70 1.14 -12.59
N ALA A 91 -5.68 0.47 -11.99
CA ALA A 91 -7.10 0.66 -12.30
C ALA A 91 -7.73 1.86 -11.58
N ILE A 92 -6.99 2.54 -10.68
CA ILE A 92 -7.47 3.74 -9.98
C ILE A 92 -7.46 4.91 -10.96
N ASN A 93 -8.65 5.42 -11.28
CA ASN A 93 -8.80 6.64 -12.06
C ASN A 93 -8.39 7.85 -11.22
N ASN A 94 -7.64 8.79 -11.82
CA ASN A 94 -7.21 10.04 -11.17
C ASN A 94 -6.48 9.81 -9.83
N LEU A 95 -5.52 8.87 -9.81
CA LEU A 95 -4.69 8.62 -8.64
C LEU A 95 -3.92 9.87 -8.21
N ASP A 96 -4.28 10.43 -7.06
CA ASP A 96 -3.61 11.56 -6.43
C ASP A 96 -2.51 11.06 -5.48
N LEU A 97 -1.25 11.20 -5.90
CA LEU A 97 -0.07 10.79 -5.12
C LEU A 97 0.28 11.77 -3.98
N GLU A 98 -0.32 12.97 -3.98
CA GLU A 98 -0.14 13.97 -2.91
C GLU A 98 -1.12 13.74 -1.74
N SER A 99 -2.16 12.93 -1.95
CA SER A 99 -3.12 12.58 -0.90
C SER A 99 -2.47 11.73 0.21
N ASP A 100 -2.68 12.17 1.45
CA ASP A 100 -2.26 11.46 2.66
C ASP A 100 -2.80 10.02 2.67
N VAL A 101 -4.05 9.81 2.24
CA VAL A 101 -4.68 8.48 2.20
C VAL A 101 -4.04 7.61 1.14
N THR A 102 -3.67 8.17 -0.01
CA THR A 102 -2.93 7.44 -1.04
C THR A 102 -1.56 7.00 -0.53
N SER A 103 -0.80 7.92 0.07
CA SER A 103 0.51 7.64 0.67
C SER A 103 0.42 6.58 1.76
N LEU A 104 -0.52 6.75 2.70
CA LEU A 104 -0.74 5.81 3.79
C LEU A 104 -1.16 4.43 3.30
N SER A 105 -2.07 4.36 2.31
CA SER A 105 -2.48 3.09 1.70
C SER A 105 -1.29 2.39 1.03
N ALA A 106 -0.47 3.12 0.28
CA ALA A 106 0.72 2.55 -0.32
C ALA A 106 1.68 2.00 0.75
N GLN A 107 1.93 2.78 1.81
CA GLN A 107 2.77 2.37 2.94
C GLN A 107 2.24 1.11 3.65
N MET A 108 0.93 0.97 3.81
CA MET A 108 0.27 -0.17 4.46
C MET A 108 0.14 -1.42 3.58
N THR A 109 0.71 -1.42 2.36
CA THR A 109 0.76 -2.62 1.51
C THR A 109 1.42 -3.78 2.25
N ASN A 110 0.84 -4.97 2.15
CA ASN A 110 1.25 -6.14 2.93
C ASN A 110 2.77 -6.43 2.79
N PRO A 111 3.54 -6.43 3.90
CA PRO A 111 4.99 -6.63 3.88
C PRO A 111 5.43 -7.97 3.28
N LYS A 112 4.54 -8.98 3.29
CA LYS A 112 4.85 -10.30 2.70
C LYS A 112 5.00 -10.27 1.18
N LEU A 113 4.48 -9.23 0.52
CA LEU A 113 4.57 -9.06 -0.93
C LEU A 113 5.71 -8.13 -1.37
N LEU A 114 6.40 -7.50 -0.42
CA LEU A 114 7.44 -6.52 -0.74
C LEU A 114 8.71 -7.23 -1.19
N PRO A 115 9.39 -6.70 -2.22
CA PRO A 115 10.65 -7.24 -2.68
C PRO A 115 11.78 -6.96 -1.71
N ASN A 116 12.96 -7.49 -2.02
CA ASN A 116 14.19 -6.99 -1.41
C ASN A 116 14.35 -5.49 -1.72
N PRO A 117 14.91 -4.69 -0.78
CA PRO A 117 15.09 -3.26 -0.95
C PRO A 117 16.24 -2.93 -1.91
N ASP A 118 16.02 -3.27 -3.18
CA ASP A 118 16.93 -3.11 -4.30
C ASP A 118 16.22 -2.33 -5.42
N LEU A 119 16.83 -1.23 -5.87
CA LEU A 119 16.16 -0.30 -6.79
C LEU A 119 15.84 -0.95 -8.12
N LEU A 120 16.74 -1.77 -8.66
CA LEU A 120 16.51 -2.47 -9.92
C LEU A 120 15.34 -3.44 -9.81
N THR A 121 15.24 -4.17 -8.69
CA THR A 121 14.15 -5.09 -8.40
C THR A 121 12.82 -4.36 -8.25
N VAL A 122 12.81 -3.22 -7.53
CA VAL A 122 11.63 -2.37 -7.37
C VAL A 122 11.14 -1.84 -8.71
N LEU A 123 12.03 -1.32 -9.57
CA LEU A 123 11.65 -0.81 -10.88
C LEU A 123 11.10 -1.93 -11.79
N LYS A 124 11.70 -3.12 -11.77
CA LYS A 124 11.23 -4.28 -12.54
C LYS A 124 9.86 -4.77 -12.09
N LEU A 125 9.64 -4.86 -10.78
CA LEU A 125 8.37 -5.34 -10.23
C LEU A 125 7.27 -4.27 -10.27
N GLY A 126 7.63 -3.01 -10.09
CA GLY A 126 6.72 -1.87 -10.16
C GLY A 126 6.12 -1.68 -11.55
N GLN A 127 6.86 -2.00 -12.62
CA GLN A 127 6.48 -1.91 -14.04
C GLN A 127 6.07 -0.50 -14.55
N SER A 128 5.71 0.40 -13.64
CA SER A 128 5.29 1.77 -13.87
C SER A 128 5.82 2.66 -12.73
N PRO A 129 5.89 4.00 -12.93
CA PRO A 129 6.23 4.94 -11.85
C PRO A 129 5.34 4.75 -10.62
N GLY A 130 4.02 4.63 -10.81
CA GLY A 130 3.08 4.45 -9.71
C GLY A 130 3.31 3.15 -8.95
N GLY A 131 3.54 2.05 -9.67
CA GLY A 131 3.83 0.76 -9.03
C GLY A 131 5.15 0.75 -8.25
N ALA A 132 6.20 1.35 -8.82
CA ALA A 132 7.47 1.52 -8.12
C ALA A 132 7.32 2.43 -6.89
N TRP A 133 6.54 3.50 -7.00
CA TRP A 133 6.23 4.40 -5.90
C TRP A 133 5.52 3.67 -4.75
N VAL A 134 4.52 2.82 -5.04
CA VAL A 134 3.85 2.01 -4.01
C VAL A 134 4.84 1.11 -3.28
N LEU A 135 5.72 0.42 -4.01
CA LEU A 135 6.74 -0.45 -3.42
C LEU A 135 7.73 0.32 -2.53
N LEU A 136 8.23 1.46 -3.01
CA LEU A 136 9.15 2.30 -2.24
C LEU A 136 8.49 2.85 -0.97
N SER A 137 7.25 3.33 -1.07
CA SER A 137 6.47 3.82 0.06
C SER A 137 6.29 2.74 1.13
N ALA A 138 5.91 1.52 0.72
CA ALA A 138 5.76 0.39 1.64
C ALA A 138 7.10 -0.02 2.26
N LEU A 139 8.15 -0.18 1.46
CA LEU A 139 9.48 -0.54 1.95
C LEU A 139 10.02 0.44 2.99
N ARG A 140 9.78 1.74 2.79
CA ARG A 140 10.18 2.79 3.73
C ARG A 140 9.45 2.68 5.07
N LEU A 141 8.14 2.44 5.09
CA LEU A 141 7.40 2.22 6.35
C LEU A 141 7.96 1.03 7.14
N HIS A 142 8.47 0.03 6.42
CA HIS A 142 9.00 -1.20 7.01
C HIS A 142 10.50 -1.15 7.34
N ASP A 143 11.09 0.04 7.48
CA ASP A 143 12.52 0.26 7.78
C ASP A 143 13.46 -0.47 6.80
N LYS A 144 13.04 -0.63 5.55
CA LYS A 144 13.81 -1.24 4.46
C LYS A 144 14.07 -0.21 3.35
N PRO A 145 14.81 0.87 3.62
CA PRO A 145 15.04 1.90 2.63
C PRO A 145 15.79 1.34 1.41
N VAL A 146 15.41 1.83 0.23
CA VAL A 146 16.07 1.50 -1.03
C VAL A 146 17.11 2.56 -1.32
N ARG A 147 18.36 2.13 -1.50
CA ARG A 147 19.49 3.02 -1.82
C ARG A 147 19.69 3.13 -3.31
N PHE A 148 20.07 4.33 -3.74
CA PHE A 148 20.51 4.55 -5.10
C PHE A 148 21.93 4.01 -5.28
N ASP A 149 22.13 3.21 -6.32
CA ASP A 149 23.45 2.76 -6.77
C ASP A 149 23.55 3.00 -8.28
N GLU A 150 24.38 3.98 -8.66
CA GLU A 150 24.58 4.38 -10.05
C GLU A 150 25.23 3.28 -10.90
N THR A 151 25.92 2.31 -10.27
CA THR A 151 26.48 1.15 -10.98
C THR A 151 25.40 0.17 -11.45
N GLN A 152 24.20 0.23 -10.86
CA GLN A 152 23.09 -0.68 -11.14
C GLN A 152 21.98 0.00 -11.95
N VAL A 153 21.71 1.28 -11.69
CA VAL A 153 20.65 2.04 -12.36
C VAL A 153 21.16 3.45 -12.66
N SER A 154 21.15 3.85 -13.94
CA SER A 154 21.61 5.19 -14.30
C SER A 154 20.68 6.27 -13.72
N ARG A 155 21.26 7.35 -13.19
CA ARG A 155 20.50 8.47 -12.62
C ARG A 155 19.54 9.09 -13.64
N ASN A 156 19.98 9.18 -14.90
CA ASN A 156 19.17 9.68 -16.00
C ASN A 156 17.94 8.81 -16.27
N SER A 157 18.05 7.48 -16.13
CA SER A 157 16.92 6.56 -16.28
C SER A 157 15.86 6.76 -15.19
N VAL A 158 16.24 7.14 -13.98
CA VAL A 158 15.30 7.41 -12.88
C VAL A 158 14.75 8.85 -12.99
N HIS A 159 15.60 9.83 -13.31
CA HIS A 159 15.25 11.24 -13.33
C HIS A 159 14.43 11.67 -14.56
N SER A 160 14.71 11.12 -15.74
CA SER A 160 13.97 11.45 -16.97
C SER A 160 12.56 10.87 -17.01
N VAL A 161 12.26 9.90 -16.15
CA VAL A 161 10.99 9.18 -16.18
C VAL A 161 10.17 9.40 -14.90
N HIS A 162 10.80 9.66 -13.73
CA HIS A 162 10.13 9.44 -12.44
C HIS A 162 10.59 10.36 -11.28
N SER A 163 10.38 11.68 -11.39
CA SER A 163 10.71 12.64 -10.30
C SER A 163 10.08 12.29 -8.94
N VAL A 164 8.88 11.70 -8.95
CA VAL A 164 8.11 11.30 -7.76
C VAL A 164 8.76 10.20 -6.93
N LEU A 165 9.71 9.44 -7.48
CA LEU A 165 10.38 8.35 -6.74
C LEU A 165 11.55 8.86 -5.88
N TRP A 166 12.21 9.95 -6.28
CA TRP A 166 13.42 10.44 -5.62
C TRP A 166 13.25 10.75 -4.13
N PRO A 167 12.13 11.33 -3.65
CA PRO A 167 11.93 11.54 -2.22
C PRO A 167 11.90 10.25 -1.38
N LEU A 168 11.73 9.09 -2.02
CA LEU A 168 11.64 7.77 -1.37
C LEU A 168 12.91 6.92 -1.51
N ILE A 169 13.91 7.39 -2.26
CA ILE A 169 15.19 6.69 -2.49
C ILE A 169 16.27 7.35 -1.62
N GLU A 170 16.98 6.55 -0.83
CA GLU A 170 18.17 7.00 -0.09
C GLU A 170 19.32 7.31 -1.07
N GLN A 171 19.95 8.47 -0.90
CA GLN A 171 21.09 8.93 -1.69
C GLN A 171 22.42 8.56 -1.04
#